data_AF-A0A9D4F0A9-F1
#
_entry.id   AF-A0A9D4F0A9-F1
#
_cell.length_a   1.000
_cell.length_b   1.000
_cell.length_c   1.000
_cell.angle_alpha   90.00
_cell.angle_beta   90.00
_cell.angle_gamma   90.00
#
_symmetry.space_group_name_H-M   'P 1'
#
loop_
_entity.id
_entity.type
_entity.pdbx_description
1 polymer ?
#
loop_
_entity_poly.entity_id
_entity_poly.type
_entity_poly.pdbx_seq_one_letter_code
_entity_poly.pdbx_strand_id
1 'polypeptide(L)'
;MASGEPWREHRKFAFDTLKDFGMGTTRLDATVQEEAVLMVEEIGEHNGEPFDPKHVISSHVANVICSMVFRRQFKHDDSRFKGLIKLSHESHR
;
A
#
# COMPACT_ATOMS: atom_id res chain seq x y z
N MET A 1 5.51 -3.45 -22.19
CA MET A 1 4.92 -4.49 -21.30
C MET A 1 5.93 -5.61 -21.15
N ALA A 2 6.17 -6.10 -19.94
CA ALA A 2 7.01 -7.29 -19.73
C ALA A 2 6.28 -8.53 -20.27
N SER A 3 6.95 -9.38 -21.04
CA SER A 3 6.37 -10.59 -21.64
C SER A 3 7.39 -11.73 -21.73
N GLY A 4 6.91 -12.95 -21.91
CA GLY A 4 7.77 -14.13 -22.08
C GLY A 4 8.36 -14.64 -20.77
N GLU A 5 9.47 -15.36 -20.87
CA GLU A 5 10.12 -16.01 -19.73
C GLU A 5 10.56 -15.04 -18.61
N PRO A 6 11.13 -13.85 -18.91
CA PRO A 6 11.53 -12.91 -17.86
C PRO A 6 10.35 -12.45 -16.98
N TRP A 7 9.15 -12.32 -17.55
CA TRP A 7 7.95 -12.00 -16.78
C TRP A 7 7.57 -13.13 -15.81
N ARG A 8 7.70 -14.39 -16.25
CA ARG A 8 7.39 -15.56 -15.43
C ARG A 8 8.36 -15.67 -14.25
N GLU A 9 9.64 -15.49 -14.51
CA GLU A 9 10.69 -15.51 -13.49
C GLU A 9 10.49 -14.40 -12.46
N HIS A 10 10.31 -13.15 -12.90
CA HIS A 10 10.05 -12.03 -12.00
C HIS A 10 8.78 -12.22 -11.16
N ARG A 11 7.70 -12.71 -11.77
CA ARG A 11 6.45 -12.97 -11.04
C ARG A 11 6.63 -14.06 -9.98
N LYS A 12 7.33 -15.15 -10.31
CA LYS A 12 7.61 -16.24 -9.36
C LYS A 12 8.46 -15.72 -8.20
N PHE A 13 9.57 -15.05 -8.51
CA PHE A 13 10.47 -14.48 -7.51
C PHE A 13 9.75 -13.51 -6.57
N ALA A 14 8.96 -12.57 -7.11
CA ALA A 14 8.22 -11.60 -6.30
C ALA A 14 7.19 -12.28 -5.40
N PHE A 15 6.47 -13.28 -5.90
CA PHE A 15 5.46 -13.99 -5.13
C PHE A 15 6.06 -14.82 -3.98
N ASP A 16 7.18 -15.51 -4.26
CA ASP A 16 7.90 -16.27 -3.23
C ASP A 16 8.46 -15.32 -2.16
N THR A 17 9.06 -14.20 -2.59
CA THR A 17 9.56 -13.16 -1.68
C THR A 17 8.46 -12.58 -0.78
N LEU A 18 7.27 -12.32 -1.33
CA LEU A 18 6.14 -11.78 -0.55
C LEU A 18 5.67 -12.77 0.54
N LYS A 19 5.65 -14.07 0.24
CA LYS A 19 5.38 -15.10 1.26
C LYS A 19 6.42 -15.07 2.37
N ASP A 20 7.71 -15.00 2.01
CA ASP A 20 8.80 -14.92 2.98
C ASP A 20 8.74 -13.65 3.85
N PHE A 21 8.21 -12.55 3.30
CA PHE A 21 8.00 -11.30 4.04
C PHE A 21 6.77 -11.32 4.96
N GLY A 22 6.02 -12.41 4.97
CA GLY A 22 4.91 -12.64 5.88
C GLY A 22 3.54 -12.48 5.25
N MET A 23 3.42 -12.53 3.92
CA MET A 23 2.11 -12.66 3.27
C MET A 23 1.42 -13.95 3.72
N GLY A 24 0.24 -13.81 4.32
CA GLY A 24 -0.50 -14.93 4.93
C GLY A 24 -0.03 -15.30 6.34
N THR A 25 0.74 -14.44 6.99
CA THR A 25 1.12 -14.57 8.41
C THR A 25 0.34 -13.59 9.28
N THR A 26 0.19 -13.91 10.56
CA THR A 26 -0.45 -13.06 11.57
C THR A 26 0.19 -11.67 11.67
N ARG A 27 1.47 -11.52 11.28
CA ARG A 27 2.14 -10.21 11.27
C ARG A 27 1.55 -9.27 10.21
N LEU A 28 1.28 -9.78 9.01
CA LEU A 28 0.65 -8.96 7.97
C LEU A 28 -0.78 -8.61 8.39
N ASP A 29 -1.52 -9.56 8.94
CA ASP A 29 -2.88 -9.32 9.43
C ASP A 29 -2.90 -8.20 10.49
N ALA A 30 -1.93 -8.19 11.41
CA ALA A 30 -1.79 -7.13 12.40
C ALA A 30 -1.52 -5.76 11.76
N THR A 31 -0.63 -5.70 10.76
CA THR A 31 -0.36 -4.45 10.02
C THR A 31 -1.57 -3.96 9.23
N VAL A 32 -2.32 -4.87 8.59
CA VAL A 32 -3.56 -4.53 7.89
C VAL A 32 -4.60 -4.00 8.88
N GLN A 33 -4.73 -4.62 10.04
CA GLN A 33 -5.64 -4.15 11.09
C GLN A 33 -5.23 -2.77 11.63
N GLU A 34 -3.94 -2.54 11.87
CA GLU A 34 -3.41 -1.26 12.32
C GLU A 34 -3.71 -0.14 11.32
N GLU A 35 -3.40 -0.34 10.03
CA GLU A 35 -3.69 0.64 8.98
C GLU A 35 -5.20 0.85 8.78
N ALA A 36 -6.03 -0.18 8.99
CA ALA A 36 -7.48 -0.04 8.94
C ALA A 36 -8.03 0.82 10.09
N VAL A 37 -7.48 0.69 11.30
CA VAL A 37 -7.84 1.55 12.44
C VAL A 37 -7.49 3.00 12.12
N LEU A 38 -6.25 3.25 11.68
CA LEU A 38 -5.79 4.59 11.30
C LEU A 38 -6.64 5.20 10.17
N MET A 39 -7.04 4.38 9.19
CA MET A 39 -7.93 4.81 8.12
C MET A 39 -9.29 5.25 8.64
N VAL A 40 -9.89 4.51 9.57
CA VAL A 40 -11.18 4.88 10.16
C VAL A 40 -11.07 6.16 10.97
N GLU A 41 -9.96 6.36 11.68
CA GLU A 41 -9.67 7.60 12.40
C GLU A 41 -9.59 8.80 11.44
N GLU A 42 -8.81 8.71 10.36
CA GLU A 42 -8.69 9.77 9.34
C GLU A 42 -10.03 10.06 8.66
N ILE A 43 -10.82 9.03 8.32
CA ILE A 43 -12.18 9.21 7.79
C ILE A 43 -13.07 9.96 8.80
N GLY A 44 -12.92 9.68 10.09
CA GLY A 44 -13.62 10.37 11.16
C GLY A 44 -13.30 11.87 11.24
N GLU A 45 -12.07 12.27 10.92
CA GLU A 45 -11.65 13.67 10.91
C GLU A 45 -12.37 14.52 9.85
N HIS A 46 -12.93 13.88 8.81
CA HIS A 46 -13.78 14.56 7.83
C HIS A 46 -15.14 15.00 8.41
N ASN A 47 -15.52 14.58 9.63
CA ASN A 47 -16.71 15.03 10.34
C ASN A 47 -18.04 14.95 9.55
N GLY A 48 -18.15 13.98 8.64
CA GLY A 48 -19.33 13.80 7.79
C GLY A 48 -19.38 14.69 6.54
N GLU A 49 -18.36 15.53 6.33
CA GLU A 49 -18.25 16.33 5.11
C GLU A 49 -17.89 15.44 3.90
N PRO A 50 -18.36 15.78 2.69
CA PRO A 50 -17.97 15.06 1.47
C PRO A 50 -16.46 15.16 1.20
N PHE A 51 -15.83 14.03 0.92
CA PHE A 51 -14.43 13.95 0.50
C PHE A 51 -14.23 12.83 -0.55
N ASP A 52 -13.09 12.83 -1.24
CA ASP A 52 -12.71 11.73 -2.15
C ASP A 52 -12.00 10.61 -1.36
N PRO A 53 -12.64 9.44 -1.14
CA PRO A 53 -12.06 8.36 -0.37
C PRO A 53 -10.90 7.66 -1.09
N LYS A 54 -10.72 7.87 -2.41
CA LYS A 54 -9.68 7.18 -3.17
C LYS A 54 -8.29 7.47 -2.63
N HIS A 55 -8.01 8.71 -2.22
CA HIS A 55 -6.69 9.08 -1.72
C HIS A 55 -6.39 8.45 -0.36
N VAL A 56 -7.35 8.52 0.56
CA VAL A 56 -7.23 7.91 1.89
C VAL A 56 -7.00 6.40 1.77
N ILE A 57 -7.87 5.71 1.03
CA ILE A 57 -7.76 4.26 0.83
C ILE A 57 -6.42 3.89 0.17
N SER A 58 -6.03 4.60 -0.90
CA SER A 58 -4.79 4.28 -1.63
C SER A 58 -3.54 4.53 -0.78
N SER A 59 -3.55 5.55 0.08
CA SER A 59 -2.45 5.86 1.00
C SER A 59 -2.21 4.71 1.98
N HIS A 60 -3.25 4.27 2.68
CA HIS A 60 -3.16 3.19 3.66
C HIS A 60 -2.81 1.84 3.02
N VAL A 61 -3.40 1.51 1.87
CA VAL A 61 -3.02 0.29 1.13
C VAL A 61 -1.55 0.33 0.74
N ALA A 62 -1.05 1.48 0.30
CA ALA A 62 0.36 1.63 -0.03
C ALA A 62 1.27 1.56 1.20
N ASN A 63 0.83 2.00 2.38
CA ASN A 63 1.58 1.82 3.63
C ASN A 63 1.70 0.34 4.02
N VAL A 64 0.64 -0.46 3.85
CA VAL A 64 0.72 -1.92 4.05
C VAL A 64 1.77 -2.54 3.11
N ILE A 65 1.75 -2.20 1.83
CA ILE A 65 2.73 -2.72 0.87
C ILE A 65 4.14 -2.24 1.21
N CYS A 66 4.31 -0.97 1.58
CA CYS A 66 5.61 -0.40 1.91
C CYS A 66 6.20 -0.99 3.19
N SER A 67 5.38 -1.27 4.19
CA SER A 67 5.82 -1.93 5.41
C SER A 67 6.30 -3.36 5.13
N MET A 68 5.66 -4.07 4.19
CA MET A 68 6.11 -5.40 3.73
C MET A 68 7.44 -5.35 2.98
N VAL A 69 7.55 -4.46 1.98
CA VAL A 69 8.68 -4.46 1.03
C VAL A 69 9.90 -3.73 1.59
N PHE A 70 9.70 -2.59 2.26
CA PHE A 70 10.77 -1.73 2.73
C PHE A 70 11.05 -1.87 4.24
N ARG A 71 10.26 -2.67 4.97
CA ARG A 71 10.26 -2.72 6.44
C ARG A 71 10.20 -1.33 7.07
N ARG A 72 9.50 -0.41 6.42
CA ARG A 72 9.36 0.99 6.81
C ARG A 72 7.89 1.41 6.65
N GLN A 73 7.36 2.04 7.69
CA GLN A 73 6.12 2.81 7.60
C GLN A 73 6.50 4.22 7.15
N PHE A 74 5.97 4.66 6.02
CA PHE A 74 6.09 6.07 5.61
C PHE A 74 5.06 6.87 6.39
N LYS A 75 5.47 8.02 6.94
CA LYS A 75 4.51 8.93 7.57
C LYS A 75 3.55 9.41 6.48
N HIS A 76 2.27 9.52 6.82
CA HIS A 76 1.22 9.97 5.90
C HIS A 76 1.53 11.35 5.30
N ASP A 77 2.34 12.16 5.97
CA ASP A 77 2.81 13.47 5.50
C ASP A 77 4.17 13.47 4.77
N ASP A 78 4.74 12.31 4.41
CA ASP A 78 5.94 12.27 3.56
C ASP A 78 5.59 12.72 2.14
N SER A 79 6.05 13.92 1.78
CA SER A 79 5.82 14.54 0.48
C SER A 79 6.30 13.69 -0.70
N ARG A 80 7.32 12.84 -0.49
CA ARG A 80 7.80 11.90 -1.53
C ARG A 80 6.83 10.74 -1.71
N PHE A 81 6.25 10.26 -0.62
CA PHE A 81 5.25 9.20 -0.68
C PHE A 81 3.96 9.69 -1.35
N LYS A 82 3.45 10.86 -0.98
CA LYS A 82 2.33 11.51 -1.69
C LYS A 82 2.59 11.68 -3.18
N GLY A 83 3.83 12.07 -3.55
CA GLY A 83 4.25 12.17 -4.95
C GLY A 83 4.22 10.84 -5.70
N LEU A 84 4.68 9.75 -5.07
CA LEU A 84 4.64 8.40 -5.66
C LEU A 84 3.20 7.90 -5.86
N ILE A 85 2.30 8.13 -4.90
CA ILE A 85 0.89 7.76 -5.03
C ILE A 85 0.23 8.53 -6.17
N LYS A 86 0.50 9.84 -6.27
CA LYS A 86 -0.01 10.67 -7.37
C LYS A 86 0.45 10.17 -8.74
N LEU A 87 1.74 9.86 -8.90
CA LEU A 87 2.30 9.29 -10.14
C LEU A 87 1.68 7.94 -10.50
N SER A 88 1.40 7.09 -9.49
CA SER A 88 0.71 5.81 -9.69
C SER A 88 -0.69 6.01 -10.26
N HIS A 89 -1.47 6.94 -9.70
CA HIS A 89 -2.80 7.27 -10.21
C HIS A 89 -2.77 7.88 -11.63
N GLU A 90 -1.76 8.69 -11.94
CA GLU A 90 -1.59 9.30 -13.28
C GLU A 90 -1.20 8.26 -14.34
N SER A 91 -0.39 7.25 -13.99
CA SER A 91 0.01 6.19 -14.92
C SER A 91 -1.13 5.23 -15.29
N HIS A 92 -2.25 5.25 -14.56
CA HIS A 92 -3.43 4.41 -14.80
C HIS A 92 -4.59 5.16 -15.49
N ARG A 93 -4.34 6.38 -15.98
CA ARG A 93 -5.23 7.15 -16.87
C ARG A 93 -4.83 6.95 -18.32
#